data_AF-A0A645IMK0-F1
#
_entry.id   AF-A0A645IMK0-F1
#
_cell.length_a   1.000
_cell.length_b   1.000
_cell.length_c   1.000
_cell.angle_alpha   90.00
_cell.angle_beta   90.00
_cell.angle_gamma   90.00
#
_symmetry.space_group_name_H-M   'P 1'
#
loop_
_entity.id
_entity.type
_entity.pdbx_description
1 polymer ?
#
loop_
_entity_poly.entity_id
_entity_poly.type
_entity_poly.pdbx_seq_one_letter_code
_entity_poly.pdbx_strand_id
1 'polypeptide(L)' 'MQGKFTMVMAVDVGKSNVPIGELGTKMEALGEKLDISIRIQREEIFNAMHRI' A
#
# COMPACT_ATOMS: atom_id res chain seq x y z
N MET A 1 5.51 -15.70 20.33
CA MET A 1 4.98 -15.36 18.99
C MET A 1 4.77 -13.85 18.97
N GLN A 2 5.82 -13.09 18.62
CA GLN A 2 5.82 -11.62 18.69
C GLN A 2 4.71 -11.07 17.79
N GLY A 3 3.80 -10.30 18.39
CA GLY A 3 2.67 -9.69 17.69
C GLY A 3 3.19 -8.74 16.62
N LYS A 4 3.02 -9.13 15.35
CA LYS A 4 3.26 -8.23 14.23
C LYS A 4 2.19 -7.15 14.28
N PHE A 5 2.60 -5.89 14.40
CA PHE A 5 1.69 -4.75 14.38
C PHE A 5 1.43 -4.36 12.92
N THR A 6 0.25 -4.69 12.42
CA THR A 6 -0.18 -4.34 11.06
C THR A 6 -1.16 -3.18 11.15
N MET A 7 -0.85 -2.08 10.49
CA MET A 7 -1.79 -0.98 10.28
C MET A 7 -2.30 -1.02 8.84
N VAL A 8 -3.62 -0.86 8.69
CA VAL A 8 -4.29 -0.72 7.39
C VAL A 8 -4.91 0.66 7.35
N MET A 9 -4.66 1.39 6.28
CA MET A 9 -5.18 2.73 6.07
C MET A 9 -5.69 2.86 4.64
N ALA A 10 -6.92 3.34 4.49
CA ALA A 10 -7.44 3.79 3.20
C ALA A 10 -7.03 5.25 3.02
N VAL A 11 -6.28 5.54 1.95
CA VAL A 11 -5.83 6.90 1.61
C VAL A 11 -6.28 7.26 0.21
N ASP A 12 -6.75 8.50 0.06
CA ASP A 12 -6.99 9.08 -1.25
C ASP A 12 -5.66 9.52 -1.87
N VAL A 13 -5.24 8.81 -2.90
CA VAL A 13 -4.04 9.10 -3.70
C VAL A 13 -4.38 9.85 -4.99
N GLY A 14 -5.62 10.32 -5.17
CA GLY A 14 -6.07 11.01 -6.37
C GLY A 14 -5.37 12.35 -6.64
N LYS A 15 -4.78 12.97 -5.61
CA LYS A 15 -3.93 14.17 -5.72
C LYS A 15 -2.43 13.86 -5.78
N SER A 16 -2.05 12.59 -5.83
CA SER A 16 -0.65 12.21 -5.97
C SER A 16 -0.14 12.60 -7.36
N ASN A 17 0.97 13.33 -7.41
CA ASN A 17 1.66 13.66 -8.66
C ASN A 17 2.41 12.46 -9.27
N VAL A 18 2.39 11.29 -8.62
CA VAL A 18 3.09 10.08 -9.08
C VAL A 18 2.14 8.91 -9.27
N PRO A 19 2.38 8.06 -10.29
CA PRO A 19 1.63 6.82 -10.49
C PRO A 19 1.71 5.91 -9.26
N ILE A 20 0.65 5.13 -9.01
CA ILE A 20 0.58 4.22 -7.85
C ILE A 20 1.73 3.20 -7.80
N GLY A 21 2.25 2.79 -8.97
CA GLY A 21 3.41 1.89 -9.04
C GLY A 21 4.67 2.53 -8.48
N GLU A 22 4.93 3.79 -8.83
CA GLU A 22 6.06 4.56 -8.29
C GLU A 22 5.86 4.85 -6.79
N LEU A 23 4.61 5.12 -6.37
CA LEU A 23 4.28 5.28 -4.96
C LEU A 23 4.57 4.00 -4.16
N GLY A 24 4.24 2.83 -4.72
CA GLY A 24 4.55 1.52 -4.15
C GLY A 24 6.05 1.34 -3.93
N THR A 25 6.88 1.58 -4.95
CA THR A 25 8.34 1.49 -4.84
C THR A 25 8.90 2.45 -3.78
N LYS A 26 8.37 3.69 -3.70
CA LYS A 26 8.78 4.65 -2.66
C LYS A 26 8.42 4.17 -1.25
N MET A 27 7.25 3.54 -1.09
CA MET A 27 6.83 2.98 0.20
C MET A 27 7.62 1.75 0.59
N GLU A 28 7.97 0.87 -0.35
CA GLU A 28 8.85 -0.28 -0.09
C GLU A 28 10.22 0.19 0.42
N ALA A 29 10.85 1.15 -0.29
CA ALA A 29 12.12 1.72 0.13
C ALA A 29 12.06 2.44 1.48
N LEU A 30 10.91 3.07 1.80
CA LEU A 30 10.69 3.67 3.11
C LEU A 30 10.51 2.60 4.20
N GLY A 31 9.79 1.52 3.89
CA GLY A 31 9.61 0.38 4.78
C GLY A 31 10.93 -0.28 5.15
N GLU A 32 11.81 -0.52 4.16
CA GLU A 32 13.16 -1.05 4.39
C GLU A 32 13.98 -0.18 5.34
N LYS A 33 13.90 1.16 5.21
CA LYS A 33 14.59 2.10 6.11
C LYS A 33 14.06 2.08 7.54
N LEU A 34 12.79 1.79 7.71
CA LEU A 34 12.09 1.80 9.00
C LEU A 34 11.97 0.41 9.61
N ASP A 35 12.54 -0.62 8.97
CA ASP A 35 12.44 -2.04 9.34
C ASP A 35 10.97 -2.52 9.47
N ILE A 36 10.11 -2.03 8.56
CA ILE A 36 8.70 -2.41 8.47
C ILE A 36 8.31 -2.73 7.02
N SER A 37 7.26 -3.54 6.82
CA SER A 37 6.72 -3.80 5.49
C SER A 37 5.57 -2.85 5.19
N ILE A 38 5.74 -1.95 4.21
CA ILE A 38 4.68 -1.07 3.72
C ILE A 38 4.28 -1.56 2.33
N ARG A 39 2.99 -1.85 2.14
CA ARG A 39 2.42 -2.28 0.85
C ARG A 39 1.27 -1.37 0.49
N ILE A 40 1.24 -0.91 -0.76
CA ILE A 40 0.14 -0.14 -1.33
C ILE A 40 -0.52 -0.97 -2.42
N GLN A 41 -1.84 -1.03 -2.41
CA GLN A 41 -2.64 -1.72 -3.43
C GLN A 41 -3.78 -0.81 -3.86
N ARG A 42 -4.16 -0.85 -5.15
CA ARG A 42 -5.37 -0.19 -5.62
C ARG A 42 -6.59 -0.97 -5.13
N GLU A 43 -7.51 -0.29 -4.45
CA GLU A 43 -8.77 -0.87 -3.99
C GLU A 43 -9.61 -1.45 -5.14
N GLU A 44 -9.47 -0.91 -6.36
CA GLU A 44 -10.18 -1.38 -7.55
C GLU A 44 -9.91 -2.86 -7.91
N ILE A 45 -8.76 -3.43 -7.52
CA ILE A 45 -8.49 -4.87 -7.68
C ILE A 45 -9.44 -5.69 -6.79
N PHE A 46 -9.85 -5.16 -5.63
CA PHE A 46 -10.80 -5.79 -4.73
C PHE A 46 -12.23 -5.80 -5.30
N ASN A 47 -12.62 -4.74 -6.01
CA ASN A 47 -13.91 -4.66 -6.72
C ASN A 47 -13.98 -5.53 -7.97
N ALA A 48 -12.85 -5.74 -8.65
CA ALA A 48 -12.80 -6.64 -9.80
C ALA A 48 -12.99 -8.12 -9.40
N MET A 49 -12.58 -8.51 -8.19
CA MET A 49 -12.77 -9.89 -7.69
C MET A 49 -14.22 -10.18 -7.26
N HIS A 50 -15.01 -9.18 -6.85
CA HIS A 50 -16.42 -9.34 -6.46
C HIS A 50 -17.41 -9.22 -7.63
N ARG A 51 -16.90 -9.12 -8.87
CA ARG A 51 -17.71 -8.99 -10.09
C ARG A 51 -17.77 -10.26 -10.95
N ILE A 52 -17.41 -11.42 -10.37
CA ILE A 52 -17.59 -12.73 -10.98
C ILE A 52 -18.76 -13.44 -10.30
#